data_AF-A0A9W5S0L6-F1
#
_entry.id   AF-A0A9W5S0L6-F1
#
_cell.length_a   1.000
_cell.length_b   1.000
_cell.length_c   1.000
_cell.angle_alpha   90.00
_cell.angle_beta   90.00
_cell.angle_gamma   90.00
#
_symmetry.space_group_name_H-M   'P 1'
#
loop_
_entity.id
_entity.type
_entity.pdbx_description
1 polymer ?
#
loop_
_entity_poly.entity_id
_entity_poly.type
_entity_poly.pdbx_seq_one_letter_code
_entity_poly.pdbx_strand_id
1 'polypeptide(L)'
;MAERQKADDAGAECASAAALAVLLIVSALRYGMYFDVLLYRWEAAMLLAGAISFLYRCFGIAGPAMGTGKGAGAAAPLSFGYTLALWPLLLSALFVLGLAFDPASTLGTWNGALRWAGYAAFLYTLETWFAGSRSSRPFTAALQAAAAFIIWGSLAGWLGWFRFPDFVMVSGDARLTAVGARLAGYFQYANMLGAVLGALLLLQLVWLAGKRSDLPLIRRFAGLLAAPAMTALLLTESRGAWLAAAAGWAVGLAVHRGEERRGWALHSGWAVLAGASGYGLVVGAAADIWSAEGSGTGISAPALSETALLLSAAAIAWLGHELLGRMGQKTGARAGLSGWLAIAGLAVSAVYALYRVVGRSAAGRVIGHFETAAARRLFYEDGLALLRESPWIGYGGNSWRALHRAVQSRPYVGNEVHSGYLDMALNIGLPGLLVLLVFVGLIVLRVWRGERAGLAPLAVLLLHPAVDLDMSFGFYWLLLLCLAVLFGRRVKGWSSGGADAVCARGGARSGSEEAVRGTARIGEAGIRARERRAEAGRSQPAHVDRSRAAAAVRVTAALLAA
;
A
#
# COMPACT_ATOMS: atom_id res chain seq x y z
N MET A 1 27.47 -29.38 -9.90
CA MET A 1 26.35 -29.57 -8.93
C MET A 1 25.80 -28.26 -8.39
N ALA A 2 26.62 -27.34 -7.84
CA ALA A 2 26.14 -26.07 -7.29
C ALA A 2 25.45 -25.13 -8.31
N GLU A 3 25.91 -25.08 -9.56
CA GLU A 3 25.27 -24.27 -10.61
C GLU A 3 23.92 -24.84 -11.07
N ARG A 4 23.78 -26.17 -11.14
CA ARG A 4 22.49 -26.82 -11.43
C ARG A 4 21.48 -26.54 -10.31
N GLN A 5 21.90 -26.67 -9.06
CA GLN A 5 21.07 -26.32 -7.90
C GLN A 5 20.56 -24.87 -7.95
N LYS A 6 21.45 -23.93 -8.29
CA LYS A 6 21.10 -22.51 -8.40
C LYS A 6 20.13 -22.23 -9.55
N ALA A 7 20.24 -22.97 -10.65
CA ALA A 7 19.31 -22.88 -11.78
C ALA A 7 17.93 -23.45 -11.42
N ASP A 8 17.88 -24.58 -10.73
CA ASP A 8 16.64 -25.23 -10.28
C ASP A 8 15.89 -24.37 -9.26
N ASP A 9 16.61 -23.77 -8.30
CA ASP A 9 16.03 -22.84 -7.32
C ASP A 9 15.44 -21.59 -8.00
N ALA A 10 16.13 -21.04 -9.01
CA ALA A 10 15.63 -19.90 -9.77
C ALA A 10 14.39 -20.24 -10.62
N GLY A 11 14.34 -21.44 -11.20
CA GLY A 11 13.18 -21.93 -11.95
C GLY A 11 11.93 -22.05 -11.07
N ALA A 12 12.08 -22.57 -9.86
CA ALA A 12 10.98 -22.73 -8.92
C ALA A 12 10.45 -21.39 -8.36
N GLU A 13 11.34 -20.43 -8.08
CA GLU A 13 10.93 -19.06 -7.69
C GLU A 13 10.14 -18.37 -8.81
N CYS A 14 10.53 -18.56 -10.07
CA CYS A 14 9.80 -18.05 -11.24
C CYS A 14 8.44 -18.71 -11.40
N ALA A 15 8.33 -20.03 -11.20
CA ALA A 15 7.06 -20.74 -11.24
C ALA A 15 6.10 -20.25 -10.14
N SER A 16 6.60 -20.08 -8.91
CA SER A 16 5.84 -19.53 -7.78
C SER A 16 5.37 -18.10 -8.07
N ALA A 17 6.22 -17.27 -8.67
CA ALA A 17 5.87 -15.92 -9.10
C ALA A 17 4.80 -15.92 -10.20
N ALA A 18 4.90 -16.80 -11.20
CA ALA A 18 3.89 -16.94 -12.25
C ALA A 18 2.54 -17.38 -11.67
N ALA A 19 2.53 -18.35 -10.75
CA ALA A 19 1.32 -18.80 -10.06
C ALA A 19 0.67 -17.66 -9.25
N LEU A 20 1.47 -16.85 -8.55
CA LEU A 20 0.99 -15.66 -7.84
C LEU A 20 0.38 -14.62 -8.79
N ALA A 21 1.04 -14.33 -9.91
CA ALA A 21 0.54 -13.37 -10.91
C ALA A 21 -0.82 -13.82 -11.47
N VAL A 22 -0.93 -15.09 -11.86
CA VAL A 22 -2.18 -15.69 -12.35
C VAL A 22 -3.27 -15.61 -11.28
N LEU A 23 -2.96 -15.97 -10.03
CA LEU A 23 -3.92 -15.91 -8.94
C LEU A 23 -4.47 -14.48 -8.75
N LEU A 24 -3.62 -13.46 -8.75
CA LEU A 24 -4.05 -12.06 -8.61
C LEU A 24 -4.90 -11.61 -9.82
N ILE A 25 -4.45 -11.90 -11.04
CA ILE A 25 -5.17 -11.53 -12.27
C ILE A 25 -6.55 -12.18 -12.32
N VAL A 26 -6.62 -13.48 -12.03
CA VAL A 26 -7.89 -14.20 -12.05
C VAL A 26 -8.80 -13.74 -10.92
N SER A 27 -8.26 -13.43 -9.74
CA SER A 27 -9.04 -12.84 -8.64
C SER A 27 -9.66 -11.50 -9.03
N ALA A 28 -8.94 -10.66 -9.79
CA ALA A 28 -9.51 -9.43 -10.34
C ALA A 28 -10.64 -9.73 -11.35
N LEU A 29 -10.40 -10.62 -12.32
CA LEU A 29 -11.41 -11.06 -13.30
C LEU A 29 -12.67 -11.66 -12.67
N ARG A 30 -12.57 -12.17 -11.45
CA ARG A 30 -13.67 -12.70 -10.65
C ARG A 30 -14.30 -11.64 -9.74
N TYR A 31 -14.47 -10.42 -10.26
CA TYR A 31 -15.12 -9.33 -9.53
C TYR A 31 -14.40 -8.99 -8.21
N GLY A 32 -13.08 -9.16 -8.17
CA GLY A 32 -12.28 -9.04 -6.94
C GLY A 32 -12.65 -10.02 -5.83
N MET A 33 -13.28 -11.15 -6.18
CA MET A 33 -13.83 -12.16 -5.27
C MET A 33 -14.96 -11.66 -4.36
N TYR A 34 -15.69 -10.61 -4.76
CA TYR A 34 -16.82 -10.11 -3.97
C TYR A 34 -18.05 -11.02 -4.04
N PHE A 35 -18.42 -11.46 -5.25
CA PHE A 35 -19.61 -12.27 -5.55
C PHE A 35 -19.37 -13.80 -5.60
N ASP A 36 -18.34 -14.34 -4.95
CA ASP A 36 -18.16 -15.81 -4.89
C ASP A 36 -19.18 -16.43 -3.91
N VAL A 37 -20.40 -16.69 -4.41
CA VAL A 37 -21.55 -17.15 -3.57
C VAL A 37 -21.79 -18.66 -3.67
N LEU A 38 -21.34 -19.35 -4.71
CA LEU A 38 -21.87 -20.70 -5.01
C LEU A 38 -20.88 -21.86 -4.97
N LEU A 39 -19.59 -21.64 -4.76
CA LEU A 39 -18.63 -22.69 -4.40
C LEU A 39 -17.30 -22.00 -4.13
N TYR A 40 -16.74 -22.13 -2.93
CA TYR A 40 -15.47 -21.59 -2.44
C TYR A 40 -14.24 -22.14 -3.18
N ARG A 41 -14.25 -22.19 -4.53
CA ARG A 41 -13.20 -22.82 -5.34
C ARG A 41 -11.85 -22.14 -5.13
N TRP A 42 -11.86 -20.82 -4.93
CA TRP A 42 -10.64 -20.03 -4.75
C TRP A 42 -10.11 -20.13 -3.34
N GLU A 43 -10.97 -20.00 -2.34
CA GLU A 43 -10.60 -20.24 -0.94
C GLU A 43 -10.14 -21.69 -0.76
N ALA A 44 -10.79 -22.67 -1.39
CA ALA A 44 -10.35 -24.06 -1.42
C ALA A 44 -8.99 -24.23 -2.12
N ALA A 45 -8.73 -23.53 -3.23
CA ALA A 45 -7.43 -23.53 -3.89
C ALA A 45 -6.34 -22.93 -2.99
N MET A 46 -6.64 -21.84 -2.28
CA MET A 46 -5.72 -21.23 -1.31
C MET A 46 -5.48 -22.15 -0.11
N LEU A 47 -6.52 -22.78 0.41
CA LEU A 47 -6.43 -23.76 1.50
C LEU A 47 -5.59 -24.97 1.07
N LEU A 48 -5.80 -25.50 -0.13
CA LEU A 48 -5.00 -26.58 -0.70
C LEU A 48 -3.53 -26.16 -0.87
N ALA A 49 -3.26 -24.97 -1.41
CA ALA A 49 -1.91 -24.45 -1.55
C ALA A 49 -1.22 -24.27 -0.18
N GLY A 50 -1.96 -23.79 0.83
CA GLY A 50 -1.48 -23.68 2.20
C GLY A 50 -1.19 -25.04 2.84
N ALA A 51 -2.07 -26.03 2.63
CA ALA A 51 -1.88 -27.40 3.11
C ALA A 51 -0.64 -28.05 2.46
N ILE A 52 -0.46 -27.91 1.15
CA ILE A 52 0.73 -28.37 0.43
C ILE A 52 1.99 -27.69 0.98
N SER A 53 1.95 -26.38 1.20
CA SER A 53 3.08 -25.61 1.76
C SER A 53 3.39 -26.05 3.20
N PHE A 54 2.37 -26.38 3.99
CA PHE A 54 2.52 -26.88 5.36
C PHE A 54 3.17 -28.27 5.37
N LEU A 55 2.68 -29.20 4.56
CA LEU A 55 3.24 -30.54 4.41
C LEU A 55 4.68 -30.50 3.89
N TYR A 56 4.98 -29.64 2.91
CA TYR A 56 6.35 -29.41 2.42
C TYR A 56 7.29 -29.02 3.56
N ARG A 57 6.88 -28.07 4.41
CA ARG A 57 7.72 -27.62 5.52
C ARG A 57 7.89 -28.69 6.61
N CYS A 58 6.84 -29.42 6.94
CA CYS A 58 6.88 -30.41 8.03
C CYS A 58 7.61 -31.70 7.63
N PHE A 59 7.47 -32.14 6.37
CA PHE A 59 7.91 -33.46 5.92
C PHE A 59 8.91 -33.43 4.77
N GLY A 60 9.26 -32.26 4.23
CA GLY A 60 10.19 -32.15 3.10
C GLY A 60 9.69 -32.79 1.80
N ILE A 61 8.38 -33.04 1.67
CA ILE A 61 7.77 -33.66 0.48
C ILE A 61 7.91 -32.68 -0.68
N ALA A 62 8.69 -33.04 -1.70
CA ALA A 62 8.89 -32.24 -2.90
C ALA A 62 7.55 -31.94 -3.59
N GLY A 63 7.09 -30.70 -3.50
CA GLY A 63 5.98 -30.21 -4.33
C GLY A 63 6.49 -29.86 -5.74
N PRO A 64 5.63 -29.87 -6.79
CA PRO A 64 6.07 -29.83 -8.19
C PRO A 64 6.75 -28.53 -8.66
N ALA A 65 6.94 -27.51 -7.81
CA ALA A 65 7.44 -26.20 -8.23
C ALA A 65 8.13 -25.38 -7.11
N MET A 66 8.69 -26.01 -6.07
CA MET A 66 9.21 -25.28 -4.91
C MET A 66 10.70 -25.52 -4.67
N GLY A 67 11.48 -24.44 -4.80
CA GLY A 67 12.94 -24.42 -4.74
C GLY A 67 13.47 -24.92 -3.40
N THR A 68 14.64 -25.52 -3.45
CA THR A 68 15.22 -26.32 -2.39
C THR A 68 15.90 -25.47 -1.31
N GLY A 69 15.10 -24.88 -0.43
CA GLY A 69 15.59 -24.58 0.91
C GLY A 69 15.79 -25.89 1.66
N LYS A 70 17.05 -26.33 1.85
CA LYS A 70 17.38 -27.46 2.74
C LYS A 70 16.50 -27.43 3.98
N GLY A 71 15.84 -28.57 4.24
CA GLY A 71 14.83 -28.76 5.27
C GLY A 71 15.12 -27.98 6.55
N ALA A 72 14.25 -27.04 6.86
CA ALA A 72 14.03 -26.68 8.25
C ALA A 72 13.45 -27.92 8.90
N GLY A 73 14.28 -28.71 9.58
CA GLY A 73 13.81 -29.78 10.45
C GLY A 73 12.71 -29.24 11.37
N ALA A 74 11.76 -30.11 11.74
CA ALA A 74 10.54 -29.81 12.50
C ALA A 74 10.72 -29.02 13.82
N ALA A 75 11.94 -28.66 14.21
CA ALA A 75 12.31 -27.98 15.45
C ALA A 75 12.75 -26.50 15.29
N ALA A 76 12.75 -25.91 14.08
CA ALA A 76 13.08 -24.49 13.95
C ALA A 76 11.92 -23.59 14.42
N PRO A 77 12.15 -22.59 15.29
CA PRO A 77 11.08 -21.72 15.79
C PRO A 77 10.36 -21.03 14.63
N LEU A 78 9.03 -20.94 14.73
CA LEU A 78 8.20 -20.24 13.75
C LEU A 78 8.71 -18.80 13.56
N SER A 79 9.13 -18.47 12.34
CA SER A 79 9.51 -17.10 12.02
C SER A 79 8.31 -16.16 12.23
N PHE A 80 8.60 -14.89 12.49
CA PHE A 80 7.56 -13.86 12.67
C PHE A 80 6.54 -13.81 11.50
N GLY A 81 6.97 -14.16 10.29
CA GLY A 81 6.09 -14.24 9.12
C GLY A 81 5.05 -15.37 9.24
N TYR A 82 5.46 -16.55 9.68
CA TYR A 82 4.52 -17.66 9.89
C TYR A 82 3.59 -17.43 11.08
N THR A 83 4.07 -16.79 12.15
CA THR A 83 3.18 -16.41 13.27
C THR A 83 2.13 -15.38 12.86
N LEU A 84 2.41 -14.58 11.83
CA LEU A 84 1.46 -13.61 11.30
C LEU A 84 0.24 -14.29 10.64
N ALA A 85 0.42 -15.49 10.07
CA ALA A 85 -0.67 -16.29 9.50
C ALA A 85 -1.65 -16.86 10.54
N LEU A 86 -1.27 -16.89 11.82
CA LEU A 86 -2.18 -17.32 12.90
C LEU A 86 -3.30 -16.31 13.17
N TRP A 87 -3.11 -15.04 12.80
CA TRP A 87 -4.10 -13.99 13.08
C TRP A 87 -5.34 -14.08 12.18
N PRO A 88 -5.23 -14.22 10.85
CA PRO A 88 -6.38 -14.57 10.00
C PRO A 88 -7.04 -15.89 10.42
N LEU A 89 -6.25 -16.88 10.87
CA LEU A 89 -6.80 -18.15 11.35
C LEU A 89 -7.61 -17.96 12.65
N LEU A 90 -7.16 -17.08 13.55
CA LEU A 90 -7.91 -16.70 14.74
C LEU A 90 -9.21 -15.97 14.38
N LEU A 91 -9.20 -15.08 13.39
CA LEU A 91 -10.43 -14.45 12.87
C LEU A 91 -11.40 -15.50 12.31
N SER A 92 -10.90 -16.47 11.56
CA SER A 92 -11.70 -17.61 11.09
C SER A 92 -12.33 -18.38 12.26
N ALA A 93 -11.55 -18.67 13.30
CA ALA A 93 -12.05 -19.35 14.50
C ALA A 93 -13.13 -18.54 15.25
N LEU A 94 -13.05 -17.21 15.26
CA LEU A 94 -14.08 -16.36 15.85
C LEU A 94 -15.39 -16.41 15.05
N PHE A 95 -15.34 -16.48 13.71
CA PHE A 95 -16.53 -16.74 12.90
C PHE A 95 -17.14 -18.11 13.21
N VAL A 96 -16.32 -19.16 13.34
CA VAL A 96 -16.81 -20.50 13.71
C VAL A 96 -17.44 -20.48 15.11
N LEU A 97 -16.83 -19.79 16.07
CA LEU A 97 -17.39 -19.62 17.40
C LEU A 97 -18.75 -18.90 17.34
N GLY A 98 -18.88 -17.89 16.48
CA GLY A 98 -20.14 -17.15 16.27
C GLY A 98 -21.31 -18.03 15.82
N LEU A 99 -21.07 -19.18 15.20
CA LEU A 99 -22.13 -20.14 14.84
C LEU A 99 -22.84 -20.73 16.05
N ALA A 100 -22.22 -20.71 17.23
CA ALA A 100 -22.82 -21.18 18.48
C ALA A 100 -23.75 -20.14 19.15
N PHE A 101 -23.89 -18.94 18.57
CA PHE A 101 -24.61 -17.81 19.16
C PHE A 101 -25.71 -17.25 18.22
N ASP A 102 -26.40 -18.13 17.50
CA ASP A 102 -27.55 -17.80 16.62
C ASP A 102 -27.28 -16.60 15.69
N PRO A 103 -26.31 -16.71 14.77
CA PRO A 103 -25.93 -15.60 13.90
C PRO A 103 -27.07 -15.20 12.96
N ALA A 104 -27.18 -13.91 12.65
CA ALA A 104 -28.17 -13.36 11.73
C ALA A 104 -28.08 -13.97 10.32
N SER A 105 -26.90 -14.46 9.92
CA SER A 105 -26.74 -15.29 8.73
C SER A 105 -25.75 -16.43 8.98
N THR A 106 -26.26 -17.66 9.09
CA THR A 106 -25.44 -18.87 9.17
C THR A 106 -24.52 -19.02 7.95
N LEU A 107 -25.06 -18.80 6.75
CA LEU A 107 -24.29 -18.84 5.51
C LEU A 107 -23.21 -17.75 5.52
N GLY A 108 -23.56 -16.50 5.82
CA GLY A 108 -22.58 -15.40 5.89
C GLY A 108 -21.45 -15.68 6.89
N THR A 109 -21.77 -16.30 8.01
CA THR A 109 -20.80 -16.67 9.06
C THR A 109 -19.84 -17.76 8.59
N TRP A 110 -20.33 -18.83 7.95
CA TRP A 110 -19.47 -19.83 7.31
C TRP A 110 -18.57 -19.23 6.23
N ASN A 111 -19.12 -18.34 5.42
CA ASN A 111 -18.40 -17.66 4.35
C ASN A 111 -17.25 -16.81 4.92
N GLY A 112 -17.50 -16.10 6.03
CA GLY A 112 -16.48 -15.37 6.78
C GLY A 112 -15.39 -16.30 7.30
N ALA A 113 -15.75 -17.42 7.94
CA ALA A 113 -14.80 -18.40 8.42
C ALA A 113 -13.88 -18.94 7.31
N LEU A 114 -14.47 -19.33 6.17
CA LEU A 114 -13.73 -19.87 5.02
C LEU A 114 -12.79 -18.84 4.38
N ARG A 115 -13.25 -17.58 4.21
CA ARG A 115 -12.40 -16.50 3.66
C ARG A 115 -11.19 -16.23 4.54
N TRP A 116 -11.38 -16.09 5.84
CA TRP A 116 -10.28 -15.83 6.77
C TRP A 116 -9.30 -17.00 6.87
N ALA A 117 -9.77 -18.24 6.79
CA ALA A 117 -8.91 -19.42 6.68
C ALA A 117 -8.12 -19.43 5.35
N GLY A 118 -8.78 -19.06 4.24
CA GLY A 118 -8.13 -18.88 2.94
C GLY A 118 -7.02 -17.82 2.98
N TYR A 119 -7.25 -16.68 3.63
CA TYR A 119 -6.22 -15.64 3.81
C TYR A 119 -5.06 -16.10 4.69
N ALA A 120 -5.33 -16.90 5.74
CA ALA A 120 -4.29 -17.54 6.54
C ALA A 120 -3.40 -18.45 5.68
N ALA A 121 -4.03 -19.33 4.90
CA ALA A 121 -3.36 -20.27 4.00
C ALA A 121 -2.57 -19.55 2.90
N PHE A 122 -3.12 -18.47 2.34
CA PHE A 122 -2.44 -17.64 1.35
C PHE A 122 -1.19 -16.96 1.93
N LEU A 123 -1.30 -16.32 3.10
CA LEU A 123 -0.15 -15.69 3.77
C LEU A 123 0.93 -16.73 4.10
N TYR A 124 0.53 -17.91 4.60
CA TYR A 124 1.45 -19.01 4.86
C TYR A 124 2.18 -19.48 3.59
N THR A 125 1.45 -19.57 2.48
CA THR A 125 1.99 -19.92 1.16
C THR A 125 3.00 -18.87 0.68
N LEU A 126 2.68 -17.57 0.78
CA LEU A 126 3.60 -16.49 0.42
C LEU A 126 4.90 -16.51 1.24
N GLU A 127 4.80 -16.75 2.56
CA GLU A 127 5.97 -16.88 3.42
C GLU A 127 6.83 -18.09 3.02
N THR A 128 6.19 -19.20 2.67
CA THR A 128 6.90 -20.42 2.22
C THR A 128 7.59 -20.22 0.88
N TRP A 129 6.91 -19.62 -0.10
CA TRP A 129 7.46 -19.43 -1.45
C TRP A 129 8.52 -18.35 -1.50
N PHE A 130 8.33 -17.25 -0.76
CA PHE A 130 9.16 -16.08 -0.97
C PHE A 130 10.04 -15.73 0.22
N ALA A 131 9.64 -15.91 1.49
CA ALA A 131 10.36 -15.29 2.61
C ALA A 131 11.84 -15.71 2.72
N GLY A 132 12.16 -16.95 2.33
CA GLY A 132 13.54 -17.47 2.27
C GLY A 132 14.33 -17.13 0.99
N SER A 133 13.67 -16.59 -0.04
CA SER A 133 14.29 -16.31 -1.33
C SER A 133 15.45 -15.31 -1.20
N ARG A 134 16.51 -15.50 -1.99
CA ARG A 134 17.63 -14.55 -2.05
C ARG A 134 17.27 -13.26 -2.80
N SER A 135 16.18 -13.25 -3.55
CA SER A 135 15.84 -12.23 -4.54
C SER A 135 14.36 -11.87 -4.45
N SER A 136 14.02 -10.59 -4.29
CA SER A 136 12.62 -10.14 -4.39
C SER A 136 12.13 -10.02 -5.84
N ARG A 137 12.99 -10.28 -6.83
CA ARG A 137 12.71 -10.01 -8.25
C ARG A 137 11.52 -10.79 -8.80
N PRO A 138 11.42 -12.13 -8.62
CA PRO A 138 10.29 -12.89 -9.17
C PRO A 138 8.96 -12.44 -8.56
N PHE A 139 8.91 -12.26 -7.24
CA PHE A 139 7.73 -11.74 -6.54
C PHE A 139 7.36 -10.33 -7.05
N THR A 140 8.33 -9.42 -7.15
CA THR A 140 8.06 -8.08 -7.65
C THR A 140 7.56 -8.12 -9.10
N ALA A 141 8.11 -8.99 -9.95
CA ALA A 141 7.63 -9.18 -11.32
C ALA A 141 6.17 -9.70 -11.36
N ALA A 142 5.80 -10.63 -10.49
CA ALA A 142 4.43 -11.11 -10.37
C ALA A 142 3.44 -9.98 -10.02
N LEU A 143 3.81 -9.14 -9.06
CA LEU A 143 2.99 -8.00 -8.65
C LEU A 143 2.92 -6.92 -9.74
N GLN A 144 4.01 -6.71 -10.49
CA GLN A 144 4.02 -5.81 -11.64
C GLN A 144 3.15 -6.33 -12.79
N ALA A 145 3.13 -7.64 -13.05
CA ALA A 145 2.26 -8.24 -14.05
C ALA A 145 0.78 -8.06 -13.69
N ALA A 146 0.41 -8.32 -12.42
CA ALA A 146 -0.94 -8.07 -11.92
C ALA A 146 -1.32 -6.58 -11.99
N ALA A 147 -0.38 -5.68 -11.62
CA ALA A 147 -0.59 -4.24 -11.71
C ALA A 147 -0.82 -3.79 -13.15
N ALA A 148 0.00 -4.24 -14.10
CA ALA A 148 -0.14 -3.93 -15.52
C ALA A 148 -1.50 -4.40 -16.06
N PHE A 149 -1.91 -5.63 -15.71
CA PHE A 149 -3.21 -6.17 -16.08
C PHE A 149 -4.36 -5.28 -15.58
N ILE A 150 -4.35 -4.89 -14.31
CA ILE A 150 -5.42 -4.05 -13.73
C ILE A 150 -5.41 -2.65 -14.33
N ILE A 151 -4.25 -2.00 -14.43
CA ILE A 151 -4.12 -0.62 -14.90
C ILE A 151 -4.49 -0.51 -16.38
N TRP A 152 -3.81 -1.27 -17.24
CA TRP A 152 -4.06 -1.22 -18.68
C TRP A 152 -5.38 -1.87 -19.06
N GLY A 153 -5.78 -2.95 -18.38
CA GLY A 153 -7.09 -3.55 -18.56
C GLY A 153 -8.23 -2.59 -18.24
N SER A 154 -8.10 -1.80 -17.17
CA SER A 154 -9.09 -0.77 -16.82
C SER A 154 -9.20 0.33 -17.88
N LEU A 155 -8.06 0.80 -18.42
CA LEU A 155 -8.06 1.81 -19.48
C LEU A 155 -8.56 1.25 -20.83
N ALA A 156 -8.19 0.02 -21.16
CA ALA A 156 -8.68 -0.66 -22.36
C ALA A 156 -10.19 -0.89 -22.30
N GLY A 157 -10.72 -1.31 -21.14
CA GLY A 157 -12.16 -1.44 -20.94
C GLY A 157 -12.88 -0.08 -20.97
N TRP A 158 -12.31 0.97 -20.36
CA TRP A 158 -12.83 2.33 -20.48
C TRP A 158 -13.01 2.76 -21.95
N LEU A 159 -12.01 2.48 -22.78
CA LEU A 159 -12.00 2.74 -24.22
C LEU A 159 -12.75 1.68 -25.06
N GLY A 160 -13.47 0.74 -24.44
CA GLY A 160 -14.33 -0.20 -25.14
C GLY A 160 -13.63 -1.33 -25.91
N TRP A 161 -12.37 -1.65 -25.61
CA TRP A 161 -11.64 -2.75 -26.26
C TRP A 161 -12.23 -4.14 -25.95
N PHE A 162 -12.93 -4.26 -24.82
CA PHE A 162 -13.68 -5.46 -24.46
C PHE A 162 -14.90 -5.06 -23.62
N ARG A 163 -15.89 -5.95 -23.56
CA ARG A 163 -17.05 -5.79 -22.69
C ARG A 163 -16.89 -6.69 -21.46
N PHE A 164 -17.14 -6.11 -20.29
CA PHE A 164 -17.20 -6.81 -19.02
C PHE A 164 -18.38 -6.22 -18.25
N PRO A 165 -19.17 -7.01 -17.50
CA PRO A 165 -20.40 -6.50 -16.89
C PRO A 165 -20.07 -5.38 -15.89
N ASP A 166 -20.88 -4.32 -15.85
CA ASP A 166 -20.74 -3.17 -14.93
C ASP A 166 -19.33 -2.57 -14.83
N PHE A 167 -18.54 -2.66 -15.91
CA PHE A 167 -17.14 -2.20 -15.92
C PHE A 167 -17.04 -0.66 -15.95
N VAL A 168 -17.99 -0.02 -16.62
CA VAL A 168 -18.18 1.43 -16.65
C VAL A 168 -19.63 1.72 -16.30
N MET A 169 -19.84 2.57 -15.31
CA MET A 169 -21.16 3.07 -14.96
C MET A 169 -21.41 4.36 -15.74
N VAL A 170 -22.38 4.34 -16.65
CA VAL A 170 -22.84 5.52 -17.40
C VAL A 170 -24.10 6.06 -16.73
N SER A 171 -24.14 7.37 -16.45
CA SER A 171 -25.32 8.00 -15.88
C SER A 171 -25.32 9.50 -16.15
N GLY A 172 -26.46 10.03 -16.59
CA GLY A 172 -26.68 11.47 -16.68
C GLY A 172 -26.92 12.15 -15.32
N ASP A 173 -27.08 11.39 -14.24
CA ASP A 173 -27.20 11.95 -12.90
C ASP A 173 -25.83 12.39 -12.38
N ALA A 174 -25.67 13.71 -12.24
CA ALA A 174 -24.46 14.34 -11.72
C ALA A 174 -24.07 13.86 -10.31
N ARG A 175 -25.04 13.33 -9.52
CA ARG A 175 -24.79 12.70 -8.22
C ARG A 175 -24.04 11.37 -8.36
N LEU A 176 -24.26 10.62 -9.45
CA LEU A 176 -23.68 9.29 -9.70
C LEU A 176 -22.40 9.33 -10.55
N THR A 177 -22.29 10.25 -11.52
CA THR A 177 -21.06 10.52 -12.27
C THR A 177 -20.93 12.01 -12.56
N ALA A 178 -19.77 12.63 -12.40
CA ALA A 178 -19.62 14.06 -12.68
C ALA A 178 -19.40 14.34 -14.17
N VAL A 179 -18.87 13.36 -14.91
CA VAL A 179 -18.51 13.49 -16.33
C VAL A 179 -19.35 12.58 -17.26
N GLY A 180 -20.44 11.99 -16.76
CA GLY A 180 -21.34 11.11 -17.52
C GLY A 180 -20.96 9.62 -17.48
N ALA A 181 -19.72 9.30 -17.11
CA ALA A 181 -19.24 7.93 -16.96
C ALA A 181 -18.28 7.80 -15.77
N ARG A 182 -18.21 6.61 -15.17
CA ARG A 182 -17.37 6.32 -14.02
C ARG A 182 -16.78 4.92 -14.11
N LEU A 183 -15.45 4.83 -13.97
CA LEU A 183 -14.71 3.59 -14.13
C LEU A 183 -14.82 2.71 -12.87
N ALA A 184 -15.42 1.53 -13.03
CA ALA A 184 -15.56 0.53 -11.98
C ALA A 184 -14.60 -0.67 -12.16
N GLY A 185 -14.17 -0.91 -13.40
CA GLY A 185 -13.19 -1.91 -13.79
C GLY A 185 -13.62 -3.34 -13.45
N TYR A 186 -12.64 -4.23 -13.31
CA TYR A 186 -12.92 -5.65 -13.02
C TYR A 186 -13.68 -5.87 -11.72
N PHE A 187 -13.57 -4.94 -10.76
CA PHE A 187 -14.23 -5.00 -9.45
C PHE A 187 -15.71 -4.64 -9.50
N GLN A 188 -16.20 -4.04 -10.60
CA GLN A 188 -17.57 -3.51 -10.72
C GLN A 188 -17.93 -2.50 -9.63
N TYR A 189 -16.92 -1.96 -8.95
CA TYR A 189 -17.08 -1.03 -7.86
C TYR A 189 -15.96 0.00 -7.90
N ALA A 190 -16.30 1.22 -8.32
CA ALA A 190 -15.34 2.29 -8.58
C ALA A 190 -14.49 2.68 -7.35
N ASN A 191 -15.05 2.58 -6.14
CA ASN A 191 -14.30 2.89 -4.92
C ASN A 191 -13.23 1.84 -4.62
N MET A 192 -13.56 0.55 -4.75
CA MET A 192 -12.59 -0.55 -4.60
C MET A 192 -11.48 -0.47 -5.66
N LEU A 193 -11.85 -0.26 -6.93
CA LEU A 193 -10.85 -0.05 -7.99
C LEU A 193 -9.97 1.16 -7.68
N GLY A 194 -10.56 2.27 -7.21
CA GLY A 194 -9.82 3.46 -6.81
C GLY A 194 -8.80 3.17 -5.72
N ALA A 195 -9.18 2.44 -4.66
CA ALA A 195 -8.27 2.06 -3.59
C ALA A 195 -7.10 1.20 -4.10
N VAL A 196 -7.40 0.21 -4.95
CA VAL A 196 -6.38 -0.64 -5.59
C VAL A 196 -5.45 0.19 -6.48
N LEU A 197 -5.97 1.04 -7.35
CA LEU A 197 -5.17 1.90 -8.23
C LEU A 197 -4.33 2.90 -7.44
N GLY A 198 -4.85 3.44 -6.34
CA GLY A 198 -4.09 4.29 -5.42
C GLY A 198 -2.91 3.55 -4.80
N ALA A 199 -3.13 2.34 -4.30
CA ALA A 199 -2.05 1.50 -3.76
C ALA A 199 -1.03 1.11 -4.85
N LEU A 200 -1.49 0.72 -6.04
CA LEU A 200 -0.61 0.37 -7.16
C LEU A 200 0.19 1.58 -7.67
N LEU A 201 -0.40 2.77 -7.74
CA LEU A 201 0.30 4.01 -8.09
C LEU A 201 1.44 4.28 -7.11
N LEU A 202 1.16 4.25 -5.80
CA LEU A 202 2.19 4.46 -4.78
C LEU A 202 3.27 3.36 -4.82
N LEU A 203 2.90 2.12 -5.13
CA LEU A 203 3.87 1.05 -5.37
C LEU A 203 4.81 1.39 -6.54
N GLN A 204 4.30 1.93 -7.65
CA GLN A 204 5.17 2.37 -8.75
C GLN A 204 6.10 3.52 -8.35
N LEU A 205 5.59 4.47 -7.56
CA LEU A 205 6.40 5.57 -7.05
C LEU A 205 7.51 5.09 -6.10
N VAL A 206 7.28 4.05 -5.29
CA VAL A 206 8.32 3.43 -4.45
C VAL A 206 9.46 2.91 -5.33
N TRP A 207 9.16 2.19 -6.40
CA TRP A 207 10.20 1.67 -7.31
C TRP A 207 10.92 2.76 -8.10
N LEU A 208 10.22 3.83 -8.45
CA LEU A 208 10.82 4.98 -9.15
C LEU A 208 11.75 5.79 -8.24
N ALA A 209 11.37 5.96 -6.97
CA ALA A 209 12.11 6.72 -5.96
C ALA A 209 13.30 5.96 -5.35
N GLY A 210 13.25 4.63 -5.31
CA GLY A 210 14.28 3.79 -4.71
C GLY A 210 15.67 3.95 -5.35
N LYS A 211 16.72 3.65 -4.57
CA LYS A 211 18.11 3.65 -5.07
C LYS A 211 18.25 2.63 -6.22
N ARG A 212 18.90 3.09 -7.29
CA ARG A 212 18.87 2.50 -8.64
C ARG A 212 19.39 1.06 -8.78
N SER A 213 19.97 0.46 -7.74
CA SER A 213 20.85 -0.71 -7.87
C SER A 213 20.15 -2.06 -7.97
N ASP A 214 18.91 -2.22 -7.52
CA ASP A 214 18.47 -3.60 -7.26
C ASP A 214 17.74 -4.22 -8.46
N LEU A 215 17.10 -3.40 -9.32
CA LEU A 215 16.19 -3.87 -10.38
C LEU A 215 15.89 -2.81 -11.48
N PRO A 216 16.81 -2.54 -12.44
CA PRO A 216 16.62 -1.49 -13.45
C PRO A 216 15.40 -1.73 -14.37
N LEU A 217 15.09 -2.99 -14.67
CA LEU A 217 13.93 -3.36 -15.48
C LEU A 217 12.61 -3.03 -14.77
N ILE A 218 12.50 -3.34 -13.47
CA ILE A 218 11.28 -3.05 -12.70
C ILE A 218 11.07 -1.54 -12.58
N ARG A 219 12.14 -0.77 -12.39
CA ARG A 219 12.02 0.70 -12.36
C ARG A 219 11.53 1.28 -13.69
N ARG A 220 12.01 0.76 -14.83
CA ARG A 220 11.51 1.15 -16.16
C ARG A 220 10.05 0.77 -16.34
N PHE A 221 9.67 -0.43 -15.89
CA PHE A 221 8.30 -0.90 -15.95
C PHE A 221 7.36 -0.08 -15.05
N ALA A 222 7.81 0.29 -13.86
CA ALA A 222 7.08 1.18 -12.95
C ALA A 222 6.81 2.55 -13.60
N GLY A 223 7.76 3.09 -14.34
CA GLY A 223 7.57 4.32 -15.12
C GLY A 223 6.50 4.20 -16.21
N LEU A 224 6.34 3.01 -16.82
CA LEU A 224 5.29 2.75 -17.82
C LEU A 224 3.90 2.69 -17.18
N LEU A 225 3.82 2.34 -15.90
CA LEU A 225 2.55 2.14 -15.18
C LEU A 225 2.11 3.35 -14.36
N ALA A 226 3.02 4.22 -13.91
CA ALA A 226 2.70 5.31 -12.99
C ALA A 226 1.65 6.31 -13.53
N ALA A 227 1.87 6.85 -14.73
CA ALA A 227 0.91 7.79 -15.33
C ALA A 227 -0.42 7.12 -15.72
N PRO A 228 -0.44 5.93 -16.36
CA PRO A 228 -1.69 5.18 -16.58
C PRO A 228 -2.46 4.85 -15.30
N ALA A 229 -1.77 4.49 -14.22
CA ALA A 229 -2.41 4.25 -12.91
C ALA A 229 -3.09 5.51 -12.38
N MET A 230 -2.42 6.67 -12.49
CA MET A 230 -2.99 7.96 -12.13
C MET A 230 -4.20 8.32 -13.01
N THR A 231 -4.12 8.13 -14.33
CA THR A 231 -5.25 8.33 -15.24
C THR A 231 -6.45 7.48 -14.82
N ALA A 232 -6.26 6.18 -14.63
CA ALA A 232 -7.32 5.27 -14.24
C ALA A 232 -7.90 5.63 -12.87
N LEU A 233 -7.05 6.02 -11.90
CA LEU A 233 -7.48 6.47 -10.57
C LEU A 233 -8.42 7.68 -10.66
N LEU A 234 -8.12 8.65 -11.52
CA LEU A 234 -8.97 9.82 -11.74
C LEU A 234 -10.30 9.44 -12.42
N LEU A 235 -10.30 8.48 -13.36
CA LEU A 235 -11.52 8.00 -14.01
C LEU A 235 -12.48 7.26 -13.05
N THR A 236 -11.99 6.77 -11.90
CA THR A 236 -12.86 6.15 -10.88
C THR A 236 -13.78 7.15 -10.18
N GLU A 237 -13.49 8.45 -10.25
CA GLU A 237 -14.14 9.52 -9.48
C GLU A 237 -14.27 9.22 -7.96
N SER A 238 -13.45 8.31 -7.41
CA SER A 238 -13.49 7.96 -6.00
C SER A 238 -12.68 8.95 -5.16
N ARG A 239 -13.35 9.95 -4.62
CA ARG A 239 -12.72 10.98 -3.75
C ARG A 239 -12.11 10.38 -2.50
N GLY A 240 -12.76 9.35 -1.92
CA GLY A 240 -12.21 8.58 -0.82
C GLY A 240 -10.85 7.99 -1.20
N ALA A 241 -10.76 7.33 -2.36
CA ALA A 241 -9.52 6.75 -2.84
C ALA A 241 -8.45 7.80 -3.16
N TRP A 242 -8.82 8.96 -3.71
CA TRP A 242 -7.90 10.07 -3.94
C TRP A 242 -7.31 10.60 -2.63
N LEU A 243 -8.14 10.77 -1.59
CA LEU A 243 -7.69 11.19 -0.27
C LEU A 243 -6.82 10.13 0.40
N ALA A 244 -7.18 8.85 0.31
CA ALA A 244 -6.36 7.77 0.84
C ALA A 244 -5.01 7.66 0.10
N ALA A 245 -4.99 7.83 -1.22
CA ALA A 245 -3.77 7.91 -2.03
C ALA A 245 -2.91 9.12 -1.64
N ALA A 246 -3.50 10.29 -1.39
CA ALA A 246 -2.80 11.46 -0.90
C ALA A 246 -2.21 11.25 0.50
N ALA A 247 -2.95 10.61 1.40
CA ALA A 247 -2.46 10.25 2.73
C ALA A 247 -1.30 9.24 2.65
N GLY A 248 -1.42 8.19 1.82
CA GLY A 248 -0.33 7.26 1.54
C GLY A 248 0.87 7.96 0.89
N TRP A 249 0.64 8.97 0.05
CA TRP A 249 1.72 9.78 -0.50
C TRP A 249 2.47 10.59 0.55
N ALA A 250 1.74 11.17 1.52
CA ALA A 250 2.33 11.88 2.65
C ALA A 250 3.15 10.92 3.54
N VAL A 251 2.68 9.69 3.75
CA VAL A 251 3.46 8.63 4.41
C VAL A 251 4.76 8.35 3.64
N GLY A 252 4.69 8.19 2.32
CA GLY A 252 5.87 8.04 1.45
C GLY A 252 6.90 9.16 1.60
N LEU A 253 6.42 10.41 1.62
CA LEU A 253 7.26 11.59 1.82
C LEU A 253 7.93 11.59 3.21
N ALA A 254 7.21 11.17 4.25
CA ALA A 254 7.70 11.10 5.62
C ALA A 254 8.79 10.02 5.79
N VAL A 255 8.61 8.84 5.18
CA VAL A 255 9.51 7.69 5.35
C VAL A 255 10.79 7.80 4.49
N HIS A 256 10.70 8.33 3.27
CA HIS A 256 11.88 8.52 2.43
C HIS A 256 12.77 9.65 2.94
N ARG A 257 14.08 9.56 2.67
CA ARG A 257 15.09 10.55 3.08
C ARG A 257 16.05 10.88 1.94
N GLY A 258 16.66 12.08 2.02
CA GLY A 258 17.69 12.52 1.08
C GLY A 258 17.23 12.47 -0.38
N GLU A 259 17.97 11.77 -1.23
CA GLU A 259 17.70 11.64 -2.66
C GLU A 259 16.41 10.88 -2.97
N GLU A 260 16.06 9.86 -2.18
CA GLU A 260 14.82 9.10 -2.39
C GLU A 260 13.59 9.98 -2.16
N ARG A 261 13.64 10.89 -1.17
CA ARG A 261 12.55 11.85 -0.93
C ARG A 261 12.38 12.82 -2.10
N ARG A 262 13.49 13.26 -2.69
CA ARG A 262 13.46 14.11 -3.89
C ARG A 262 12.93 13.34 -5.10
N GLY A 263 13.39 12.10 -5.31
CA GLY A 263 12.90 11.21 -6.36
C GLY A 263 11.41 10.93 -6.21
N TRP A 264 10.94 10.67 -5.00
CA TRP A 264 9.53 10.51 -4.65
C TRP A 264 8.71 11.72 -5.10
N ALA A 265 9.10 12.93 -4.68
CA ALA A 265 8.38 14.17 -5.03
C ALA A 265 8.38 14.47 -6.54
N LEU A 266 9.53 14.30 -7.21
CA LEU A 266 9.67 14.54 -8.65
C LEU A 266 8.84 13.56 -9.48
N HIS A 267 8.98 12.26 -9.21
CA HIS A 267 8.23 11.24 -9.92
C HIS A 267 6.73 11.33 -9.61
N SER A 268 6.33 11.69 -8.38
CA SER A 268 4.92 11.92 -8.08
C SER A 268 4.35 13.13 -8.82
N GLY A 269 5.07 14.25 -8.85
CA GLY A 269 4.61 15.45 -9.56
C GLY A 269 4.43 15.20 -11.05
N TRP A 270 5.37 14.47 -11.66
CA TRP A 270 5.28 14.08 -13.06
C TRP A 270 4.16 13.06 -13.33
N ALA A 271 3.98 12.06 -12.46
CA ALA A 271 2.88 11.10 -12.59
C ALA A 271 1.50 11.78 -12.50
N VAL A 272 1.33 12.75 -11.59
CA VAL A 272 0.10 13.55 -11.46
C VAL A 272 -0.16 14.36 -12.72
N LEU A 273 0.84 15.05 -13.23
CA LEU A 273 0.73 15.85 -14.47
C LEU A 273 0.36 15.00 -15.68
N ALA A 274 1.14 13.94 -15.92
CA ALA A 274 0.92 13.06 -17.05
C ALA A 274 -0.41 12.31 -16.93
N GLY A 275 -0.77 11.85 -15.73
CA GLY A 275 -2.04 11.19 -15.47
C GLY A 275 -3.26 12.11 -15.62
N ALA A 276 -3.18 13.36 -15.16
CA ALA A 276 -4.25 14.34 -15.35
C ALA A 276 -4.43 14.74 -16.82
N SER A 277 -3.33 14.85 -17.57
CA SER A 277 -3.36 15.03 -19.03
C SER A 277 -3.99 13.82 -19.72
N GLY A 278 -3.58 12.60 -19.35
CA GLY A 278 -4.17 11.35 -19.84
C GLY A 278 -5.67 11.26 -19.57
N TYR A 279 -6.10 11.61 -18.36
CA TYR A 279 -7.52 11.74 -18.02
C TYR A 279 -8.23 12.74 -18.94
N GLY A 280 -7.66 13.92 -19.15
CA GLY A 280 -8.24 14.94 -20.02
C GLY A 280 -8.44 14.48 -21.47
N LEU A 281 -7.58 13.58 -21.96
CA LEU A 281 -7.66 13.02 -23.32
C LEU A 281 -8.77 11.98 -23.48
N VAL A 282 -9.07 11.19 -22.43
CA VAL A 282 -9.95 10.02 -22.55
C VAL A 282 -11.25 10.13 -21.75
N VAL A 283 -11.44 11.17 -20.94
CA VAL A 283 -12.63 11.27 -20.06
C VAL A 283 -13.95 11.34 -20.84
N GLY A 284 -13.96 11.94 -22.03
CA GLY A 284 -15.16 12.03 -22.88
C GLY A 284 -15.53 10.71 -23.56
N ALA A 285 -14.53 9.85 -23.79
CA ALA A 285 -14.64 8.59 -24.53
C ALA A 285 -15.79 7.70 -24.09
N ALA A 286 -15.85 7.44 -22.78
CA ALA A 286 -16.61 6.31 -22.28
C ALA A 286 -18.11 6.55 -22.28
N ALA A 287 -18.57 7.79 -22.11
CA ALA A 287 -19.99 8.09 -22.20
C ALA A 287 -20.51 7.67 -23.58
N ASP A 288 -19.84 8.09 -24.66
CA ASP A 288 -20.24 7.79 -26.04
C ASP A 288 -20.10 6.28 -26.37
N ILE A 289 -18.99 5.66 -25.96
CA ILE A 289 -18.69 4.24 -26.25
C ILE A 289 -19.64 3.28 -25.52
N TRP A 290 -20.07 3.66 -24.31
CA TRP A 290 -20.92 2.82 -23.45
C TRP A 290 -22.40 3.21 -23.49
N SER A 291 -22.76 4.39 -24.02
CA SER A 291 -24.15 4.76 -24.32
C SER A 291 -24.63 4.27 -25.69
N ALA A 292 -23.72 3.99 -26.62
CA ALA A 292 -24.06 3.43 -27.92
C ALA A 292 -24.60 2.00 -27.76
N GLU A 293 -25.93 1.86 -27.65
CA GLU A 293 -26.65 0.60 -27.80
C GLU A 293 -26.42 0.05 -29.21
N GLY A 294 -25.40 -0.77 -29.36
CA GLY A 294 -25.04 -1.34 -30.65
C GLY A 294 -24.08 -2.49 -30.52
N SER A 295 -24.57 -3.68 -30.87
CA SER A 295 -23.92 -4.98 -30.99
C SER A 295 -22.78 -5.03 -32.04
N GLY A 296 -22.05 -3.94 -32.23
CA GLY A 296 -20.84 -3.94 -33.04
C GLY A 296 -19.73 -4.66 -32.27
N THR A 297 -19.29 -5.81 -32.76
CA THR A 297 -18.11 -6.55 -32.28
C THR A 297 -16.79 -5.84 -32.58
N GLY A 298 -16.83 -4.61 -33.10
CA GLY A 298 -15.68 -3.81 -33.50
C GLY A 298 -15.38 -2.65 -32.55
N ILE A 299 -14.10 -2.32 -32.42
CA ILE A 299 -13.62 -1.14 -31.68
C ILE A 299 -14.05 0.10 -32.46
N SER A 300 -14.68 1.07 -31.80
CA SER A 300 -15.13 2.30 -32.46
C SER A 300 -13.94 3.15 -32.95
N ALA A 301 -14.13 3.92 -34.03
CA ALA A 301 -13.08 4.82 -34.51
C ALA A 301 -12.61 5.85 -33.46
N PRO A 302 -13.51 6.43 -32.61
CA PRO A 302 -13.10 7.26 -31.48
C PRO A 302 -12.24 6.50 -30.46
N ALA A 303 -12.60 5.25 -30.14
CA ALA A 303 -11.81 4.42 -29.24
C ALA A 303 -10.38 4.21 -29.77
N LEU A 304 -10.19 4.01 -31.07
CA LEU A 304 -8.86 3.86 -31.68
C LEU A 304 -8.02 5.14 -31.58
N SER A 305 -8.59 6.30 -31.88
CA SER A 305 -7.88 7.58 -31.83
C SER A 305 -7.49 7.97 -30.39
N GLU A 306 -8.40 7.80 -29.44
CA GLU A 306 -8.15 8.06 -28.02
C GLU A 306 -7.15 7.05 -27.44
N THR A 307 -7.18 5.79 -27.89
CA THR A 307 -6.16 4.80 -27.53
C THR A 307 -4.78 5.22 -28.01
N ALA A 308 -4.66 5.66 -29.26
CA ALA A 308 -3.38 6.13 -29.81
C ALA A 308 -2.85 7.36 -29.05
N LEU A 309 -3.72 8.30 -28.69
CA LEU A 309 -3.39 9.46 -27.86
C LEU A 309 -2.94 9.05 -26.46
N LEU A 310 -3.66 8.13 -25.81
CA LEU A 310 -3.32 7.63 -24.47
C LEU A 310 -1.97 6.90 -24.46
N LEU A 311 -1.72 6.04 -25.45
CA LEU A 311 -0.44 5.33 -25.58
C LEU A 311 0.71 6.30 -25.84
N SER A 312 0.50 7.31 -26.67
CA SER A 312 1.48 8.38 -26.93
C SER A 312 1.77 9.18 -25.66
N ALA A 313 0.73 9.57 -24.91
CA ALA A 313 0.86 10.27 -23.64
C ALA A 313 1.60 9.42 -22.60
N ALA A 314 1.30 8.12 -22.52
CA ALA A 314 1.98 7.18 -21.63
C ALA A 314 3.47 6.98 -22.01
N ALA A 315 3.80 6.93 -23.30
CA ALA A 315 5.18 6.86 -23.77
C ALA A 315 5.98 8.12 -23.41
N ILE A 316 5.38 9.31 -23.59
CA ILE A 316 5.96 10.60 -23.17
C ILE A 316 6.15 10.63 -21.65
N ALA A 317 5.15 10.19 -20.89
CA ALA A 317 5.21 10.11 -19.44
C ALA A 317 6.34 9.18 -18.98
N TRP A 318 6.46 8.01 -19.59
CA TRP A 318 7.55 7.07 -19.31
C TRP A 318 8.92 7.67 -19.59
N LEU A 319 9.10 8.32 -20.75
CA LEU A 319 10.35 9.02 -21.09
C LEU A 319 10.67 10.11 -20.06
N GLY A 320 9.67 10.86 -19.60
CA GLY A 320 9.84 11.84 -18.53
C GLY A 320 10.33 11.23 -17.22
N HIS A 321 9.80 10.06 -16.81
CA HIS A 321 10.32 9.33 -15.65
C HIS A 321 11.77 8.88 -15.85
N GLU A 322 12.15 8.40 -17.03
CA GLU A 322 13.53 8.02 -17.34
C GLU A 322 14.47 9.25 -17.29
N LEU A 323 14.06 10.40 -17.83
CA LEU A 323 14.82 11.65 -17.80
C LEU A 323 15.00 12.19 -16.37
N LEU A 324 13.92 12.28 -15.58
CA LEU A 324 13.97 12.62 -14.15
C LEU A 324 14.92 11.67 -13.41
N GLY A 325 14.84 10.39 -13.75
CA GLY A 325 15.69 9.36 -13.22
C GLY A 325 17.17 9.51 -13.57
N ARG A 326 17.54 10.21 -14.64
CA ARG A 326 18.93 10.54 -15.00
C ARG A 326 19.37 11.87 -14.41
N MET A 327 18.50 12.89 -14.37
CA MET A 327 18.82 14.21 -13.80
C MET A 327 19.10 14.13 -12.29
N GLY A 328 18.35 13.30 -11.57
CA GLY A 328 18.62 13.01 -10.16
C GLY A 328 19.93 12.23 -9.91
N GLN A 329 20.68 11.79 -10.92
CA GLN A 329 22.04 11.23 -10.75
C GLN A 329 23.10 12.32 -10.70
N LYS A 330 22.92 13.36 -11.52
CA LYS A 330 23.96 14.36 -11.80
C LYS A 330 23.94 15.51 -10.80
N THR A 331 22.80 15.73 -10.13
CA THR A 331 22.56 16.84 -9.21
C THR A 331 22.87 16.50 -7.74
N GLY A 332 23.97 15.78 -7.51
CA GLY A 332 24.54 15.62 -6.17
C GLY A 332 24.75 16.99 -5.52
N ALA A 333 24.08 17.22 -4.39
CA ALA A 333 24.19 18.36 -3.45
C ALA A 333 24.04 19.82 -3.97
N ARG A 334 24.01 20.10 -5.28
CA ARG A 334 23.83 21.47 -5.81
C ARG A 334 22.75 21.54 -6.87
N ALA A 335 21.51 21.29 -6.48
CA ALA A 335 20.39 21.87 -7.24
C ALA A 335 20.46 23.39 -6.99
N GLY A 336 21.04 24.12 -7.93
CA GLY A 336 20.98 25.58 -7.94
C GLY A 336 19.53 26.07 -8.02
N LEU A 337 19.33 27.39 -7.99
CA LEU A 337 18.01 28.02 -8.05
C LEU A 337 17.13 27.47 -9.20
N SER A 338 17.73 27.16 -10.36
CA SER A 338 17.04 26.58 -11.53
C SER A 338 16.44 25.19 -11.27
N GLY A 339 17.10 24.33 -10.50
CA GLY A 339 16.58 23.01 -10.16
C GLY A 339 15.39 23.07 -9.20
N TRP A 340 15.42 24.00 -8.24
CA TRP A 340 14.30 24.25 -7.34
C TRP A 340 13.13 24.93 -8.05
N LEU A 341 13.39 25.86 -8.97
CA LEU A 341 12.36 26.46 -9.82
C LEU A 341 11.69 25.42 -10.72
N ALA A 342 12.43 24.45 -11.25
CA ALA A 342 11.85 23.34 -12.03
C ALA A 342 10.96 22.44 -11.17
N ILE A 343 11.37 22.11 -9.94
CA ILE A 343 10.55 21.35 -8.98
C ILE A 343 9.28 22.14 -8.62
N ALA A 344 9.42 23.44 -8.32
CA ALA A 344 8.29 24.30 -8.00
C ALA A 344 7.32 24.44 -9.18
N GLY A 345 7.84 24.63 -10.40
CA GLY A 345 7.04 24.67 -11.63
C GLY A 345 6.29 23.37 -11.90
N LEU A 346 6.95 22.22 -11.72
CA LEU A 346 6.31 20.90 -11.78
C LEU A 346 5.19 20.77 -10.75
N ALA A 347 5.43 21.18 -9.50
CA ALA A 347 4.43 21.14 -8.43
C ALA A 347 3.22 22.04 -8.73
N VAL A 348 3.45 23.29 -9.13
CA VAL A 348 2.38 24.24 -9.51
C VAL A 348 1.56 23.69 -10.67
N SER A 349 2.23 23.14 -11.69
CA SER A 349 1.55 22.58 -12.85
C SER A 349 0.73 21.34 -12.47
N ALA A 350 1.26 20.46 -11.61
CA ALA A 350 0.56 19.29 -11.10
C ALA A 350 -0.68 19.68 -10.30
N VAL A 351 -0.55 20.69 -9.43
CA VAL A 351 -1.67 21.24 -8.65
C VAL A 351 -2.71 21.85 -9.58
N TYR A 352 -2.31 22.63 -10.58
CA TYR A 352 -3.23 23.22 -11.56
C TYR A 352 -3.97 22.15 -12.38
N ALA A 353 -3.27 21.11 -12.84
CA ALA A 353 -3.87 20.01 -13.56
C ALA A 353 -4.88 19.25 -12.67
N LEU A 354 -4.53 18.98 -11.41
CA LEU A 354 -5.45 18.35 -10.46
C LEU A 354 -6.64 19.26 -10.16
N TYR A 355 -6.43 20.57 -9.99
CA TYR A 355 -7.51 21.54 -9.81
C TYR A 355 -8.49 21.52 -11.00
N ARG A 356 -8.00 21.42 -12.23
CA ARG A 356 -8.85 21.28 -13.43
C ARG A 356 -9.69 19.99 -13.39
N VAL A 357 -9.10 18.86 -13.00
CA VAL A 357 -9.80 17.58 -12.89
C VAL A 357 -10.83 17.59 -11.76
N VAL A 358 -10.42 18.05 -10.58
CA VAL A 358 -11.29 18.19 -9.40
C VAL A 358 -12.40 19.19 -9.68
N GLY A 359 -12.12 20.30 -10.35
CA GLY A 359 -13.12 21.30 -10.75
C GLY A 359 -14.19 20.72 -11.67
N ARG A 360 -13.79 19.97 -12.71
CA ARG A 360 -14.73 19.20 -13.56
C ARG A 360 -15.56 18.22 -12.73
N SER A 361 -14.92 17.53 -11.78
CA SER A 361 -15.58 16.55 -10.92
C SER A 361 -16.47 17.19 -9.83
N ALA A 362 -16.22 18.44 -9.45
CA ALA A 362 -16.91 19.16 -8.39
C ALA A 362 -18.12 19.93 -8.91
N ALA A 363 -18.06 20.47 -10.13
CA ALA A 363 -19.13 21.26 -10.74
C ALA A 363 -20.49 20.53 -10.79
N GLY A 364 -20.52 19.20 -10.85
CA GLY A 364 -21.75 18.40 -10.80
C GLY A 364 -22.19 17.92 -9.40
N ARG A 365 -21.39 18.12 -8.34
CA ARG A 365 -21.56 17.42 -7.04
C ARG A 365 -21.46 18.27 -5.79
N VAL A 366 -21.48 19.59 -5.88
CA VAL A 366 -21.53 20.48 -4.69
C VAL A 366 -22.80 20.21 -3.86
N ILE A 367 -23.91 19.87 -4.51
CA ILE A 367 -25.20 19.57 -3.86
C ILE A 367 -25.25 18.13 -3.31
N GLY A 368 -24.64 17.14 -3.99
CA GLY A 368 -24.63 15.72 -3.58
C GLY A 368 -23.52 15.29 -2.60
N HIS A 369 -22.51 16.15 -2.37
CA HIS A 369 -21.42 15.87 -1.40
C HIS A 369 -21.93 15.69 0.02
N PHE A 370 -22.85 16.55 0.42
CA PHE A 370 -23.49 16.47 1.72
C PHE A 370 -24.37 15.22 1.82
N GLU A 371 -25.03 14.81 0.74
CA GLU A 371 -25.91 13.63 0.74
C GLU A 371 -25.14 12.31 0.90
N THR A 372 -23.97 12.13 0.29
CA THR A 372 -23.20 10.86 0.41
C THR A 372 -22.45 10.72 1.74
N ALA A 373 -21.85 11.81 2.24
CA ALA A 373 -21.23 11.80 3.56
C ALA A 373 -22.28 11.73 4.69
N ALA A 374 -23.42 12.43 4.54
CA ALA A 374 -24.53 12.32 5.48
C ALA A 374 -25.19 10.93 5.43
N ALA A 375 -25.33 10.31 4.25
CA ALA A 375 -25.83 8.94 4.14
C ALA A 375 -24.92 7.95 4.87
N ARG A 376 -23.59 8.05 4.73
CA ARG A 376 -22.65 7.22 5.50
C ARG A 376 -22.76 7.46 7.00
N ARG A 377 -22.96 8.71 7.43
CA ARG A 377 -23.19 9.03 8.85
C ARG A 377 -24.41 8.29 9.39
N LEU A 378 -25.51 8.23 8.65
CA LEU A 378 -26.69 7.46 9.04
C LEU A 378 -26.38 5.97 9.17
N PHE A 379 -25.68 5.37 8.20
CA PHE A 379 -25.27 3.96 8.29
C PHE A 379 -24.41 3.69 9.52
N TYR A 380 -23.52 4.62 9.89
CA TYR A 380 -22.67 4.46 11.07
C TYR A 380 -23.44 4.62 12.37
N GLU A 381 -24.41 5.54 12.43
CA GLU A 381 -25.24 5.70 13.62
C GLU A 381 -26.07 4.44 13.90
N ASP A 382 -26.71 3.90 12.86
CA ASP A 382 -27.53 2.69 12.98
C ASP A 382 -26.64 1.44 13.19
N GLY A 383 -25.48 1.37 12.54
CA GLY A 383 -24.50 0.31 12.77
C GLY A 383 -23.90 0.34 14.18
N LEU A 384 -23.64 1.52 14.74
CA LEU A 384 -23.20 1.64 16.13
C LEU A 384 -24.32 1.32 17.12
N ALA A 385 -25.58 1.60 16.80
CA ALA A 385 -26.71 1.17 17.61
C ALA A 385 -26.77 -0.36 17.66
N LEU A 386 -26.67 -1.02 16.51
CA LEU A 386 -26.64 -2.48 16.41
C LEU A 386 -25.43 -3.07 17.16
N LEU A 387 -24.24 -2.48 17.04
CA LEU A 387 -23.04 -2.94 17.77
C LEU A 387 -23.21 -2.86 19.31
N ARG A 388 -23.97 -1.90 19.82
CA ARG A 388 -24.20 -1.76 21.27
C ARG A 388 -25.07 -2.88 21.85
N GLU A 389 -25.91 -3.50 21.02
CA GLU A 389 -26.77 -4.61 21.43
C GLU A 389 -25.99 -5.95 21.52
N SER A 390 -25.03 -6.19 20.63
CA SER A 390 -24.13 -7.37 20.68
C SER A 390 -22.64 -6.98 20.54
N PRO A 391 -22.04 -6.35 21.56
CA PRO A 391 -20.68 -5.83 21.46
C PRO A 391 -19.59 -6.91 21.53
N TRP A 392 -19.89 -8.08 22.11
CA TRP A 392 -18.88 -9.11 22.39
C TRP A 392 -18.70 -10.12 21.26
N ILE A 393 -19.82 -10.56 20.66
CA ILE A 393 -19.82 -11.64 19.67
C ILE A 393 -20.25 -11.12 18.29
N GLY A 394 -20.97 -10.00 18.24
CA GLY A 394 -21.59 -9.50 17.01
C GLY A 394 -22.81 -10.34 16.63
N TYR A 395 -23.18 -10.32 15.35
CA TYR A 395 -24.32 -11.06 14.79
C TYR A 395 -23.90 -12.06 13.68
N GLY A 396 -22.61 -12.37 13.54
CA GLY A 396 -22.10 -13.29 12.52
C GLY A 396 -21.89 -12.63 11.15
N GLY A 397 -21.40 -13.37 10.16
CA GLY A 397 -21.07 -12.78 8.86
C GLY A 397 -22.27 -12.24 8.09
N ASN A 398 -22.08 -11.16 7.33
CA ASN A 398 -23.15 -10.42 6.63
C ASN A 398 -24.23 -9.83 7.56
N SER A 399 -23.86 -9.50 8.81
CA SER A 399 -24.76 -8.94 9.83
C SER A 399 -25.57 -7.76 9.32
N TRP A 400 -24.89 -6.77 8.73
CA TRP A 400 -25.54 -5.57 8.21
C TRP A 400 -26.56 -5.89 7.11
N ARG A 401 -26.19 -6.75 6.16
CA ARG A 401 -27.09 -7.15 5.07
C ARG A 401 -28.37 -7.80 5.60
N ALA A 402 -28.27 -8.59 6.65
CA ALA A 402 -29.41 -9.25 7.29
C ALA A 402 -30.27 -8.29 8.12
N LEU A 403 -29.65 -7.36 8.85
CA LEU A 403 -30.32 -6.61 9.93
C LEU A 403 -30.63 -5.16 9.60
N HIS A 404 -29.98 -4.54 8.59
CA HIS A 404 -30.08 -3.09 8.39
C HIS A 404 -31.52 -2.58 8.32
N ARG A 405 -32.41 -3.28 7.61
CA ARG A 405 -33.83 -2.89 7.45
C ARG A 405 -34.61 -2.83 8.76
N ALA A 406 -34.19 -3.59 9.78
CA ALA A 406 -34.82 -3.59 11.09
C ALA A 406 -34.33 -2.43 11.98
N VAL A 407 -33.16 -1.85 11.68
CA VAL A 407 -32.51 -0.83 12.52
C VAL A 407 -32.43 0.56 11.87
N GLN A 408 -32.94 0.74 10.66
CA GLN A 408 -32.83 2.02 9.96
C GLN A 408 -33.55 3.14 10.73
N SER A 409 -32.82 4.17 11.11
CA SER A 409 -33.39 5.38 11.73
C SER A 409 -34.09 6.28 10.70
N ARG A 410 -33.72 6.15 9.42
CA ARG A 410 -34.32 6.87 8.28
C ARG A 410 -34.37 5.98 7.04
N PRO A 411 -35.27 6.24 6.07
CA PRO A 411 -35.31 5.49 4.82
C PRO A 411 -33.99 5.64 4.04
N TYR A 412 -33.26 4.55 3.86
CA TYR A 412 -32.12 4.45 2.96
C TYR A 412 -32.05 3.05 2.34
N VAL A 413 -31.29 2.92 1.26
CA VAL A 413 -30.99 1.61 0.64
C VAL A 413 -29.48 1.41 0.72
N GLY A 414 -29.07 0.29 1.31
CA GLY A 414 -27.65 -0.01 1.48
C GLY A 414 -27.43 -1.37 2.14
N ASN A 415 -27.03 -2.36 1.35
CA ASN A 415 -26.70 -3.70 1.85
C ASN A 415 -25.32 -3.78 2.52
N GLU A 416 -24.61 -2.66 2.62
CA GLU A 416 -23.27 -2.55 3.19
C GLU A 416 -23.20 -1.31 4.09
N VAL A 417 -22.49 -1.41 5.22
CA VAL A 417 -22.36 -0.30 6.19
C VAL A 417 -21.37 0.78 5.73
N HIS A 418 -20.63 0.53 4.64
CA HIS A 418 -19.58 1.40 4.09
C HIS A 418 -18.48 1.77 5.12
N SER A 419 -18.10 0.81 5.95
CA SER A 419 -16.90 0.85 6.76
C SER A 419 -16.50 -0.59 7.10
N GLY A 420 -15.38 -1.07 6.54
CA GLY A 420 -14.90 -2.43 6.77
C GLY A 420 -14.62 -2.73 8.24
N TYR A 421 -14.18 -1.74 9.02
CA TYR A 421 -13.95 -1.91 10.46
C TYR A 421 -15.26 -2.05 11.24
N LEU A 422 -16.28 -1.24 10.91
CA LEU A 422 -17.59 -1.36 11.54
C LEU A 422 -18.28 -2.66 11.12
N ASP A 423 -18.16 -3.06 9.86
CA ASP A 423 -18.68 -4.34 9.37
C ASP A 423 -18.06 -5.52 10.13
N MET A 424 -16.74 -5.51 10.34
CA MET A 424 -16.06 -6.53 11.13
C MET A 424 -16.49 -6.51 12.61
N ALA A 425 -16.71 -5.33 13.19
CA ALA A 425 -17.24 -5.23 14.56
C ALA A 425 -18.67 -5.79 14.67
N LEU A 426 -19.53 -5.53 13.68
CA LEU A 426 -20.87 -6.11 13.62
C LEU A 426 -20.83 -7.63 13.45
N ASN A 427 -19.90 -8.15 12.65
CA ASN A 427 -19.84 -9.57 12.33
C ASN A 427 -19.25 -10.43 13.47
N ILE A 428 -18.21 -9.96 14.16
CA ILE A 428 -17.46 -10.76 15.16
C ILE A 428 -17.20 -10.03 16.48
N GLY A 429 -17.91 -8.93 16.74
CA GLY A 429 -17.81 -8.15 17.97
C GLY A 429 -16.51 -7.33 18.10
N LEU A 430 -16.43 -6.56 19.19
CA LEU A 430 -15.26 -5.78 19.58
C LEU A 430 -13.99 -6.64 19.80
N PRO A 431 -14.05 -7.85 20.40
CA PRO A 431 -12.90 -8.74 20.48
C PRO A 431 -12.37 -9.14 19.10
N GLY A 432 -13.25 -9.45 18.15
CA GLY A 432 -12.87 -9.76 16.78
C GLY A 432 -12.27 -8.56 16.04
N LEU A 433 -12.85 -7.36 16.22
CA LEU A 433 -12.25 -6.12 15.74
C LEU A 433 -10.86 -5.89 16.35
N LEU A 434 -10.67 -6.15 17.64
CA LEU A 434 -9.36 -6.02 18.28
C LEU A 434 -8.32 -6.97 17.65
N VAL A 435 -8.69 -8.23 17.43
CA VAL A 435 -7.82 -9.21 16.74
C VAL A 435 -7.43 -8.70 15.35
N LEU A 436 -8.38 -8.14 14.60
CA LEU A 436 -8.13 -7.53 13.29
C LEU A 436 -7.16 -6.33 13.39
N LEU A 437 -7.37 -5.43 14.34
CA LEU A 437 -6.53 -4.25 14.53
C LEU A 437 -5.10 -4.64 14.93
N VAL A 438 -4.94 -5.64 15.79
CA VAL A 438 -3.62 -6.19 16.14
C VAL A 438 -2.96 -6.82 14.91
N PHE A 439 -3.70 -7.61 14.13
CA PHE A 439 -3.19 -8.20 12.89
C PHE A 439 -2.66 -7.14 11.91
N VAL A 440 -3.47 -6.10 11.65
CA VAL A 440 -3.08 -4.97 10.81
C VAL A 440 -1.87 -4.23 11.40
N GLY A 441 -1.86 -4.00 12.72
CA GLY A 441 -0.72 -3.38 13.42
C GLY A 441 0.57 -4.18 13.27
N LEU A 442 0.49 -5.53 13.30
CA LEU A 442 1.63 -6.40 13.08
C LEU A 442 2.12 -6.38 11.62
N ILE A 443 1.22 -6.26 10.64
CA ILE A 443 1.59 -6.03 9.24
C ILE A 443 2.36 -4.71 9.11
N VAL A 444 1.84 -3.62 9.68
CA VAL A 444 2.49 -2.30 9.68
C VAL A 444 3.87 -2.39 10.34
N LEU A 445 3.96 -3.04 11.51
CA LEU A 445 5.23 -3.25 12.21
C LEU A 445 6.22 -4.06 11.38
N ARG A 446 5.76 -5.08 10.66
CA ARG A 446 6.58 -5.91 9.76
C ARG A 446 7.23 -5.07 8.68
N VAL A 447 6.43 -4.27 7.97
CA VAL A 447 6.90 -3.36 6.91
C VAL A 447 7.78 -2.25 7.47
N TRP A 448 7.45 -1.71 8.64
CA TRP A 448 8.25 -0.69 9.32
C TRP A 448 9.67 -1.19 9.68
N ARG A 449 9.77 -2.46 10.09
CA ARG A 449 11.04 -3.13 10.41
C ARG A 449 11.78 -3.65 9.16
N GLY A 450 11.08 -3.83 8.05
CA GLY A 450 11.63 -4.12 6.73
C GLY A 450 11.85 -2.84 5.92
N GLU A 451 11.29 -2.80 4.72
CA GLU A 451 11.35 -1.69 3.80
C GLU A 451 10.19 -0.69 4.03
N ARG A 452 10.48 0.39 4.77
CA ARG A 452 9.49 1.41 5.16
C ARG A 452 8.75 2.07 4.00
N ALA A 453 9.34 2.10 2.81
CA ALA A 453 8.70 2.65 1.61
C ALA A 453 7.36 1.94 1.30
N GLY A 454 7.25 0.65 1.65
CA GLY A 454 6.01 -0.13 1.52
C GLY A 454 4.83 0.39 2.35
N LEU A 455 5.06 1.25 3.34
CA LEU A 455 3.99 1.86 4.14
C LEU A 455 3.11 2.81 3.32
N ALA A 456 3.64 3.40 2.24
CA ALA A 456 2.89 4.30 1.38
C ALA A 456 1.69 3.61 0.70
N PRO A 457 1.88 2.54 -0.11
CA PRO A 457 0.76 1.80 -0.68
C PRO A 457 -0.10 1.09 0.38
N LEU A 458 0.50 0.64 1.50
CA LEU A 458 -0.23 0.01 2.60
C LEU A 458 -1.23 0.98 3.24
N ALA A 459 -0.85 2.25 3.44
CA ALA A 459 -1.72 3.26 4.03
C ALA A 459 -3.02 3.48 3.23
N VAL A 460 -2.98 3.40 1.90
CA VAL A 460 -4.18 3.49 1.05
C VAL A 460 -5.16 2.38 1.41
N LEU A 461 -4.65 1.15 1.45
CA LEU A 461 -5.45 -0.03 1.76
C LEU A 461 -5.95 0.01 3.21
N LEU A 462 -5.23 0.58 4.16
CA LEU A 462 -5.71 0.63 5.56
C LEU A 462 -6.68 1.79 5.84
N LEU A 463 -6.56 2.91 5.13
CA LEU A 463 -7.37 4.10 5.37
C LEU A 463 -8.68 4.10 4.58
N HIS A 464 -8.66 3.69 3.31
CA HIS A 464 -9.85 3.73 2.45
C HIS A 464 -11.03 2.88 2.98
N PRO A 465 -10.83 1.64 3.47
CA PRO A 465 -11.93 0.83 3.99
C PRO A 465 -12.53 1.37 5.29
N ALA A 466 -11.95 2.41 5.91
CA ALA A 466 -12.63 3.10 6.99
C ALA A 466 -13.92 3.79 6.52
N VAL A 467 -14.00 4.14 5.24
CA VAL A 467 -15.12 4.87 4.63
C VAL A 467 -15.82 4.09 3.51
N ASP A 468 -15.42 2.82 3.28
CA ASP A 468 -16.05 1.96 2.28
C ASP A 468 -15.91 0.45 2.56
N LEU A 469 -16.50 -0.37 1.69
CA LEU A 469 -16.61 -1.83 1.82
C LEU A 469 -15.45 -2.63 1.20
N ASP A 470 -14.27 -2.04 1.01
CA ASP A 470 -13.15 -2.69 0.31
C ASP A 470 -12.76 -4.05 0.92
N MET A 471 -12.85 -4.18 2.25
CA MET A 471 -12.52 -5.42 2.98
C MET A 471 -13.43 -6.60 2.62
N SER A 472 -14.58 -6.37 1.99
CA SER A 472 -15.49 -7.40 1.50
C SER A 472 -14.99 -8.07 0.20
N PHE A 473 -14.03 -7.45 -0.49
CA PHE A 473 -13.37 -8.00 -1.68
C PHE A 473 -12.17 -8.86 -1.27
N GLY A 474 -12.12 -10.12 -1.72
CA GLY A 474 -10.96 -10.98 -1.43
C GLY A 474 -9.65 -10.45 -2.00
N PHE A 475 -9.68 -9.81 -3.17
CA PHE A 475 -8.51 -9.22 -3.79
C PHE A 475 -7.83 -8.15 -2.90
N TYR A 476 -8.61 -7.40 -2.11
CA TYR A 476 -8.08 -6.42 -1.16
C TYR A 476 -7.09 -7.09 -0.19
N TRP A 477 -7.50 -8.21 0.42
CA TRP A 477 -6.65 -8.96 1.35
C TRP A 477 -5.44 -9.57 0.65
N LEU A 478 -5.61 -10.14 -0.55
CA LEU A 478 -4.49 -10.70 -1.30
C LEU A 478 -3.41 -9.64 -1.60
N LEU A 479 -3.82 -8.45 -2.03
CA LEU A 479 -2.89 -7.36 -2.30
C LEU A 479 -2.21 -6.87 -1.01
N LEU A 480 -2.97 -6.68 0.09
CA LEU A 480 -2.45 -6.27 1.39
C LEU A 480 -1.36 -7.25 1.89
N LEU A 481 -1.65 -8.55 1.82
CA LEU A 481 -0.73 -9.62 2.25
C LEU A 481 0.51 -9.70 1.35
N CYS A 482 0.35 -9.53 0.03
CA CYS A 482 1.48 -9.43 -0.89
C CYS A 482 2.44 -8.29 -0.51
N LEU A 483 1.90 -7.09 -0.24
CA LEU A 483 2.71 -5.94 0.18
C LEU A 483 3.38 -6.18 1.54
N ALA A 484 2.67 -6.80 2.49
CA ALA A 484 3.20 -7.15 3.81
C ALA A 484 4.41 -8.09 3.72
N VAL A 485 4.35 -9.13 2.88
CA VAL A 485 5.44 -10.08 2.69
C VAL A 485 6.57 -9.45 1.87
N LEU A 486 6.27 -8.73 0.79
CA LEU A 486 7.26 -8.14 -0.11
C LEU A 486 8.14 -7.12 0.61
N PHE A 487 7.54 -6.17 1.32
CA PHE A 487 8.28 -5.13 2.05
C PHE A 487 8.66 -5.53 3.48
N GLY A 488 8.15 -6.67 3.98
CA GLY A 488 8.54 -7.24 5.27
C GLY A 488 9.89 -7.97 5.25
N ARG A 489 10.50 -8.14 4.08
CA ARG A 489 11.80 -8.81 3.90
C ARG A 489 12.91 -7.93 4.48
N ARG A 490 13.83 -8.52 5.24
CA ARG A 490 15.05 -7.81 5.65
C ARG A 490 16.05 -7.82 4.51
N VAL A 491 16.33 -6.66 3.92
CA VAL A 491 17.43 -6.48 2.97
C VAL A 491 18.75 -6.66 3.70
N LYS A 492 19.59 -7.61 3.25
CA LYS A 492 21.00 -7.68 3.68
C LYS A 492 21.72 -6.44 3.14
N GLY A 493 22.01 -5.48 4.02
CA GLY A 493 22.76 -4.26 3.66
C GLY A 493 22.29 -2.99 4.35
N TRP A 494 21.14 -3.00 5.02
CA TRP A 494 20.73 -1.87 5.87
C TRP A 494 21.53 -1.93 7.19
N SER A 495 22.66 -1.23 7.24
CA SER A 495 23.24 -0.82 8.51
C SER A 495 22.30 0.20 9.14
N SER A 496 21.41 -0.29 10.02
CA SER A 496 20.68 0.56 10.95
C SER A 496 21.66 1.04 12.00
N GLY A 497 22.54 1.97 11.60
CA GLY A 497 23.30 2.78 12.53
C GLY A 497 22.32 3.42 13.52
N GLY A 498 22.31 2.92 14.75
CA GLY A 498 21.61 3.53 15.88
C GLY A 498 20.80 2.59 16.77
N ALA A 499 20.23 1.48 16.26
CA ALA A 499 19.35 0.63 17.08
C ALA A 499 20.09 -0.58 17.71
N ASP A 500 20.99 -1.22 16.97
CA ASP A 500 21.71 -2.39 17.47
C ASP A 500 22.81 -2.03 18.49
N ALA A 501 23.27 -0.77 18.48
CA ALA A 501 24.24 -0.27 19.47
C ALA A 501 23.64 -0.06 20.87
N VAL A 502 22.32 0.10 20.98
CA VAL A 502 21.63 0.28 22.26
C VAL A 502 21.36 -1.08 22.92
N CYS A 503 21.01 -2.11 22.14
CA CYS A 503 20.86 -3.47 22.67
C CYS A 503 22.22 -4.16 22.94
N ALA A 504 23.27 -3.88 22.15
CA ALA A 504 24.60 -4.47 22.38
C ALA A 504 25.32 -3.90 23.62
N ARG A 505 24.96 -2.70 24.10
CA ARG A 505 25.51 -2.12 25.34
C ARG A 505 24.77 -2.53 26.61
N GLY A 506 23.59 -3.15 26.49
CA GLY A 506 22.77 -3.60 27.63
C GLY A 506 22.98 -5.06 28.06
N GLY A 507 23.73 -5.86 27.29
CA GLY A 507 23.81 -7.31 27.46
C GLY A 507 25.18 -7.90 27.82
N ALA A 508 26.21 -7.08 28.07
CA ALA A 508 27.56 -7.57 28.36
C ALA A 508 28.08 -7.00 29.69
N ARG A 509 27.50 -7.46 30.80
CA ARG A 509 28.15 -7.46 32.12
C ARG A 509 27.85 -8.77 32.84
N SER A 510 28.59 -9.81 32.49
CA SER A 510 28.84 -10.95 33.37
C SER A 510 30.23 -11.53 33.04
N GLY A 511 31.13 -11.33 34.01
CA GLY A 511 32.46 -11.92 34.23
C GLY A 511 33.13 -12.76 33.14
N SER A 512 34.32 -12.32 32.74
CA SER A 512 35.55 -13.11 32.84
C SER A 512 36.79 -12.21 32.82
N GLU A 513 37.82 -12.61 33.57
CA GLU A 513 38.96 -11.83 34.05
C GLU A 513 40.10 -11.67 33.02
N GLU A 514 39.91 -10.88 31.96
CA GLU A 514 41.00 -10.70 30.98
C GLU A 514 41.16 -9.28 30.39
N ALA A 515 40.81 -8.25 31.16
CA ALA A 515 40.94 -6.85 30.73
C ALA A 515 41.74 -5.95 31.69
N VAL A 516 42.70 -6.50 32.45
CA VAL A 516 43.53 -5.75 33.41
C VAL A 516 44.92 -5.36 32.86
N ARG A 517 45.26 -5.65 31.60
CA ARG A 517 46.60 -5.26 31.05
C ARG A 517 46.61 -4.20 29.93
N GLY A 518 45.46 -3.64 29.55
CA GLY A 518 45.37 -2.65 28.47
C GLY A 518 45.20 -1.18 28.89
N THR A 519 44.76 -0.91 30.12
CA THR A 519 44.30 0.42 30.55
C THR A 519 45.35 1.28 31.27
N ALA A 520 46.57 0.76 31.48
CA ALA A 520 47.64 1.51 32.14
C ALA A 520 48.45 2.45 31.19
N ARG A 521 48.24 2.40 29.87
CA ARG A 521 49.04 3.22 28.91
C ARG A 521 48.34 4.46 28.34
N ILE A 522 47.06 4.69 28.66
CA ILE A 522 46.30 5.83 28.11
C ILE A 522 46.16 6.98 29.14
N GLY A 523 46.37 6.71 30.43
CA GLY A 523 46.30 7.71 31.50
C GLY A 523 47.51 8.66 31.58
N GLU A 524 48.71 8.23 31.18
CA GLU A 524 49.92 9.06 31.34
C GLU A 524 50.15 10.09 30.23
N ALA A 525 49.58 9.89 29.04
CA ALA A 525 49.76 10.83 27.91
C ALA A 525 48.87 12.08 28.05
N GLY A 526 47.71 11.97 28.71
CA GLY A 526 46.78 13.08 28.91
C GLY A 526 47.18 14.07 30.00
N ILE A 527 47.95 13.60 31.00
CA ILE A 527 48.38 14.43 32.13
C ILE A 527 49.59 15.31 31.74
N ARG A 528 50.56 14.76 31.00
CA ARG A 528 51.76 15.51 30.55
C ARG A 528 51.47 16.59 29.49
N ALA A 529 50.31 16.56 28.82
CA ALA A 529 49.89 17.57 27.84
C ALA A 529 49.19 18.78 28.49
N ARG A 530 48.61 18.61 29.69
CA ARG A 530 47.96 19.69 30.44
C ARG A 530 48.96 20.56 31.23
N GLU A 531 50.06 19.99 31.69
CA GLU A 531 51.09 20.73 32.44
C GLU A 531 51.91 21.67 31.53
N ARG A 532 52.24 21.26 30.29
CA ARG A 532 52.98 22.11 29.34
C ARG A 532 52.19 23.32 28.81
N ARG A 533 50.86 23.34 28.92
CA ARG A 533 50.01 24.48 28.52
C ARG A 533 49.82 25.50 29.66
N ALA A 534 50.12 25.14 30.91
CA ALA A 534 50.00 26.03 32.05
C ALA A 534 51.24 26.93 32.25
N GLU A 535 52.40 26.56 31.69
CA GLU A 535 53.66 27.32 31.84
C GLU A 535 53.90 28.38 30.75
N ALA A 536 53.20 28.32 29.60
CA ALA A 536 53.41 29.23 28.47
C ALA A 536 52.55 30.52 28.49
N GLY A 537 51.86 30.82 29.59
CA GLY A 537 50.81 31.84 29.66
C GLY A 537 51.04 33.00 30.64
N ARG A 538 52.29 33.35 30.98
CA ARG A 538 52.58 34.50 31.86
C ARG A 538 53.58 35.48 31.24
N SER A 539 53.07 36.48 30.52
CA SER A 539 53.67 37.82 30.47
C SER A 539 52.79 38.84 29.75
N GLN A 540 52.26 39.77 30.57
CA GLN A 540 51.88 41.16 30.31
C GLN A 540 50.51 41.57 29.72
N PRO A 541 49.96 42.73 30.16
CA PRO A 541 48.53 43.07 30.11
C PRO A 541 48.20 44.31 29.24
N ALA A 542 46.94 44.47 28.79
CA ALA A 542 46.31 45.79 28.63
C ALA A 542 44.83 45.74 28.17
N HIS A 543 44.04 46.61 28.82
CA HIS A 543 42.78 47.28 28.41
C HIS A 543 41.49 46.49 28.14
N VAL A 544 40.56 46.60 29.11
CA VAL A 544 39.13 46.30 28.98
C VAL A 544 38.37 47.60 28.69
N ASP A 545 37.74 47.68 27.52
CA ASP A 545 36.74 48.71 27.18
C ASP A 545 35.36 48.25 27.72
N ARG A 546 34.84 48.98 28.71
CA ARG A 546 33.60 48.66 29.46
C ARG A 546 32.31 49.16 28.80
N SER A 547 32.30 49.40 27.49
CA SER A 547 31.14 50.00 26.81
C SER A 547 30.15 49.01 26.16
N ARG A 548 30.43 47.70 26.11
CA ARG A 548 29.58 46.73 25.37
C ARG A 548 28.70 45.79 26.21
N ALA A 549 28.88 45.75 27.53
CA ALA A 549 28.12 44.85 28.41
C ALA A 549 26.71 45.39 28.79
N ALA A 550 26.43 46.67 28.57
CA ALA A 550 25.14 47.28 28.95
C ALA A 550 24.03 47.19 27.88
N ALA A 551 24.35 46.79 26.64
CA ALA A 551 23.37 46.72 25.55
C ALA A 551 22.62 45.37 25.47
N ALA A 552 23.18 44.29 26.02
CA ALA A 552 22.60 42.95 25.91
C ALA A 552 21.47 42.65 26.91
N VAL A 553 21.34 43.44 27.98
CA VAL A 553 20.33 43.21 29.04
C VAL A 553 19.01 43.94 28.76
N ARG A 554 18.99 44.93 27.85
CA ARG A 554 17.76 45.69 27.54
C ARG A 554 16.89 45.09 26.42
N VAL A 555 17.39 44.13 25.65
CA VAL A 555 16.60 43.51 24.55
C VAL A 555 15.74 42.34 25.03
N THR A 556 16.12 41.69 26.13
CA THR A 556 15.40 40.52 26.66
C THR A 556 14.13 40.87 27.43
N ALA A 557 13.97 42.12 27.86
CA ALA A 557 12.79 42.57 28.61
C ALA A 557 11.62 43.09 27.72
N ALA A 558 11.87 43.37 26.44
CA ALA A 558 10.84 43.88 25.52
C ALA A 558 10.11 42.78 24.72
N LEU A 559 10.58 41.52 24.78
CA LEU A 559 9.99 40.39 24.04
C LEU A 559 9.06 39.50 24.90
N LEU A 560 8.84 39.85 26.15
CA LEU A 560 7.91 39.15 27.06
C LEU A 560 6.62 39.93 27.36
N ALA A 561 6.35 41.00 26.61
CA ALA A 561 5.14 41.82 26.75
C ALA A 561 4.50 42.24 25.41
N ALA A 562 4.63 41.41 24.36
CA ALA A 562 3.95 41.60 23.06
C ALA A 562 3.19 40.34 22.66
#